data_AF-A0A3Q3GJK9-F1
#
_entry.id   AF-A0A3Q3GJK9-F1
#
_cell.length_a   1.000
_cell.length_b   1.000
_cell.length_c   1.000
_cell.angle_alpha   90.00
_cell.angle_beta   90.00
_cell.angle_gamma   90.00
#
_symmetry.space_group_name_H-M   'P 1'
#
loop_
_entity.id
_entity.type
_entity.pdbx_description
1 polymer ?
#
loop_
_entity_poly.entity_id
_entity_poly.type
_entity_poly.pdbx_seq_one_letter_code
_entity_poly.pdbx_strand_id
1 'polypeptide(L)' 'IDNWVSLSLLGPSPCEEERRAAMEALSVFVPSCESGGSFRSTQCQQGAQCWCVDPTGREVPGTRRLGDAALCSE' A
#
# COMPACT_ATOMS: atom_id res chain seq x y z
N ILE A 1 -8.43 -28.99 21.32
CA ILE A 1 -8.96 -27.64 21.02
C ILE A 1 -7.90 -26.98 20.20
N ASP A 2 -8.06 -27.14 18.89
CA ASP A 2 -7.02 -26.97 17.89
C ASP A 2 -6.45 -25.56 17.84
N ASN A 3 -5.13 -25.51 17.68
CA ASN A 3 -4.27 -24.34 17.53
C ASN A 3 -4.54 -23.53 16.24
N TRP A 4 -5.74 -23.64 15.68
CA TRP A 4 -6.13 -23.07 14.39
C TRP A 4 -6.95 -21.79 14.53
N VAL A 5 -7.46 -21.49 15.73
CA VAL A 5 -8.19 -20.23 16.01
C VAL A 5 -7.25 -19.02 16.09
N SER A 6 -5.93 -19.24 16.25
CA SER A 6 -4.93 -18.17 16.39
C SER A 6 -4.45 -17.55 15.07
N LEU A 7 -4.64 -18.23 13.92
CA LEU A 7 -4.16 -17.74 12.61
C LEU A 7 -5.21 -16.91 11.85
N SER A 8 -6.48 -16.97 12.26
CA SER A 8 -7.59 -16.29 11.57
C SER A 8 -7.93 -14.89 12.13
N LEU A 9 -7.28 -14.47 13.23
CA LEU A 9 -7.56 -13.18 13.90
C LEU A 9 -6.67 -12.03 13.42
N LEU A 10 -5.62 -12.32 12.64
CA LEU A 10 -4.85 -11.31 11.93
C LEU A 10 -5.56 -11.07 10.59
N GLY A 11 -6.69 -10.36 10.64
CA GLY A 11 -7.40 -9.93 9.44
C GLY A 11 -6.48 -9.15 8.48
N PRO A 12 -6.94 -8.88 7.24
CA PRO A 12 -6.15 -8.11 6.30
C PRO A 12 -5.77 -6.76 6.92
N SER A 13 -4.52 -6.36 6.71
CA SER A 13 -4.06 -5.03 7.07
C SER A 13 -4.82 -3.95 6.29
N PRO A 14 -4.81 -2.69 6.76
CA PRO A 14 -5.44 -1.59 6.02
C PRO A 14 -4.97 -1.49 4.57
N CYS A 15 -3.66 -1.68 4.32
CA CYS A 15 -3.12 -1.66 2.96
C CYS A 15 -3.70 -2.79 2.10
N GLU A 16 -3.80 -4.01 2.64
CA GLU A 16 -4.34 -5.16 1.90
C GLU A 16 -5.82 -5.02 1.59
N GLU A 17 -6.59 -4.44 2.52
CA GLU A 17 -7.99 -4.14 2.32
C GLU A 17 -8.19 -3.10 1.21
N GLU A 18 -7.45 -1.99 1.27
CA GLU A 18 -7.49 -0.95 0.23
C GLU A 18 -7.03 -1.49 -1.13
N ARG A 19 -5.96 -2.30 -1.15
CA ARG A 19 -5.47 -2.95 -2.37
C ARG A 19 -6.55 -3.83 -2.99
N ARG A 20 -7.24 -4.64 -2.19
CA ARG A 20 -8.33 -5.50 -2.65
C ARG A 20 -9.48 -4.66 -3.24
N ALA A 21 -9.95 -3.66 -2.51
CA ALA A 21 -11.00 -2.77 -2.97
C ALA A 21 -10.62 -2.05 -4.28
N ALA A 22 -9.37 -1.57 -4.40
CA ALA A 22 -8.87 -0.91 -5.60
C ALA A 22 -8.81 -1.86 -6.81
N MET A 23 -8.41 -3.12 -6.61
CA MET A 23 -8.42 -4.14 -7.67
C MET A 23 -9.84 -4.51 -8.09
N GLU A 24 -10.75 -4.71 -7.15
CA GLU A 24 -12.17 -4.99 -7.43
C GLU A 24 -12.83 -3.84 -8.20
N ALA A 25 -12.45 -2.60 -7.90
CA ALA A 25 -12.93 -1.40 -8.57
C ALA A 25 -12.22 -1.09 -9.91
N LEU A 26 -11.24 -1.89 -10.33
CA LEU A 26 -10.40 -1.63 -11.51
C LEU A 26 -9.77 -0.22 -11.48
N SER A 27 -9.35 0.22 -10.29
CA SER A 27 -8.73 1.52 -10.07
C SER A 27 -7.41 1.64 -10.85
N VAL A 28 -7.14 2.84 -11.38
CA VAL A 28 -5.85 3.21 -11.98
C VAL A 28 -4.70 3.25 -10.96
N PHE A 29 -5.05 3.30 -9.68
CA PHE A 29 -4.12 3.26 -8.56
C PHE A 29 -4.47 2.09 -7.64
N VAL A 30 -3.50 1.18 -7.46
CA VAL A 30 -3.58 0.04 -6.53
C VAL A 30 -2.40 0.17 -5.57
N PRO A 31 -2.64 0.34 -4.25
CA PRO A 31 -1.55 0.53 -3.30
C PRO A 31 -0.65 -0.71 -3.19
N SER A 32 0.64 -0.45 -2.99
CA SER A 32 1.65 -1.47 -2.71
C SER A 32 1.83 -1.63 -1.20
N CYS A 33 1.85 -2.87 -0.73
CA CYS A 33 1.98 -3.20 0.69
C CYS A 33 3.32 -3.88 0.97
N GLU A 34 3.85 -3.66 2.17
CA GLU A 34 4.96 -4.43 2.71
C GLU A 34 4.48 -5.72 3.37
N SER A 35 5.41 -6.64 3.65
CA SER A 35 5.10 -7.91 4.33
C SER A 35 4.52 -7.74 5.75
N GLY A 36 4.74 -6.59 6.38
CA GLY A 36 4.18 -6.24 7.69
C GLY A 36 2.75 -5.67 7.65
N GLY A 37 2.17 -5.49 6.45
CA GLY A 37 0.84 -4.91 6.27
C GLY A 37 0.80 -3.37 6.24
N SER A 38 1.96 -2.71 6.42
CA SER A 38 2.15 -1.29 6.15
C SER A 38 2.07 -0.99 4.65
N PHE A 39 1.77 0.27 4.33
CA PHE A 39 1.93 0.76 2.97
C PHE A 39 3.42 0.88 2.66
N ARG A 40 3.84 0.40 1.49
CA ARG A 40 5.19 0.61 1.00
C ARG A 40 5.47 2.11 0.89
N SER A 41 6.65 2.54 1.34
CA SER A 41 7.06 3.95 1.35
C SER A 41 6.83 4.65 0.00
N THR A 42 7.05 3.94 -1.10
CA THR A 42 6.84 4.41 -2.47
C THR A 42 5.56 3.83 -3.05
N GLN A 43 4.65 4.70 -3.49
CA GLN A 43 3.42 4.36 -4.18
C GLN A 43 3.45 4.90 -5.61
N CYS A 44 3.02 4.09 -6.58
CA CYS A 44 3.03 4.47 -7.99
C CYS A 44 1.66 4.21 -8.64
N GLN A 45 1.12 5.24 -9.28
CA GLN A 45 -0.01 5.10 -10.18
C GLN A 45 0.49 4.60 -11.55
N GLN A 46 -0.15 3.57 -12.10
CA GLN A 46 0.25 2.97 -13.38
C GLN A 46 0.25 4.02 -14.50
N GLY A 47 1.40 4.18 -15.17
CA GLY A 47 1.56 5.11 -16.29
C GLY A 47 1.55 6.60 -15.91
N ALA A 48 1.65 6.95 -14.63
CA ALA A 48 1.52 8.32 -14.16
C ALA A 48 2.63 8.72 -13.17
N GLN A 49 2.25 9.01 -11.92
CA GLN A 49 3.15 9.56 -10.91
C GLN A 49 3.43 8.55 -9.80
N CYS A 50 4.61 8.65 -9.21
CA CYS A 50 4.94 8.03 -7.93
C CYS A 50 5.07 9.09 -6.84
N TRP A 51 4.75 8.74 -5.60
CA TRP A 51 4.87 9.59 -4.42
C TRP A 51 5.29 8.78 -3.20
N CYS A 52 5.79 9.46 -2.17
CA CYS A 52 6.07 8.82 -0.90
C CYS A 52 4.84 8.85 0.00
N VAL A 53 4.68 7.82 0.83
CA VAL A 53 3.65 7.73 1.85
C VAL A 53 4.25 7.40 3.22
N ASP A 54 3.55 7.75 4.28
CA ASP A 54 3.81 7.22 5.61
C ASP A 54 3.31 5.76 5.73
N PRO A 55 3.62 5.03 6.83
CA PRO A 55 3.19 3.64 7.01
C PRO A 55 1.67 3.43 7.02
N THR A 56 0.88 4.51 7.13
CA THR A 56 -0.60 4.50 7.08
C THR A 56 -1.14 4.79 5.68
N GLY A 57 -0.27 5.02 4.69
CA GLY A 57 -0.64 5.26 3.29
C GLY A 57 -0.88 6.73 2.95
N ARG A 58 -0.62 7.66 3.87
CA ARG A 58 -0.82 9.10 3.62
C ARG A 58 0.36 9.66 2.84
N GLU A 59 0.07 10.34 1.74
CA GLU A 59 1.07 10.99 0.91
C GLU A 59 1.88 12.03 1.69
N VAL A 60 3.20 11.94 1.58
CA VAL A 60 4.14 12.95 2.06
C VAL A 60 4.11 14.12 1.07
N PRO A 61 3.73 15.33 1.51
CA PRO A 61 3.59 16.48 0.61
C PRO A 61 4.88 16.80 -0.17
N GLY A 62 4.74 17.13 -1.45
CA GLY A 62 5.85 17.54 -2.31
C GLY A 62 6.71 16.38 -2.85
N THR A 63 6.34 15.13 -2.61
CA THR A 63 7.11 13.96 -3.09
C THR A 63 6.68 13.43 -4.46
N ARG A 64 5.45 13.78 -4.90
CA ARG A 64 4.85 13.33 -6.14
C ARG A 64 5.63 13.77 -7.39
N ARG A 65 5.94 12.82 -8.26
CA ARG A 65 6.76 13.01 -9.47
C ARG A 65 6.44 11.97 -10.53
N LEU A 66 6.77 12.27 -11.78
CA LEU A 66 6.59 11.35 -12.90
C LEU A 66 7.64 10.22 -12.85
N GLY A 67 7.19 8.97 -13.03
CA GLY A 67 8.03 7.76 -13.03
C GLY A 67 8.55 7.31 -11.66
N ASP A 68 9.38 6.26 -11.63
CA ASP A 68 9.97 5.58 -10.44
C ASP A 68 10.94 6.45 -9.61
N ALA A 69 11.07 7.74 -9.90
CA ALA A 69 12.10 8.60 -9.32
C ALA A 69 11.84 9.04 -7.87
N ALA A 70 10.87 8.43 -7.17
CA ALA A 70 10.54 8.78 -5.79
C ALA A 70 11.55 8.11 -4.87
N LEU A 71 12.61 8.85 -4.52
CA LEU A 71 13.55 8.46 -3.48
C LEU A 71 12.88 8.65 -2.12
N CYS A 72 12.03 7.70 -1.75
CA CYS A 72 11.46 7.64 -0.41
C CYS A 72 12.52 7.08 0.53
N SER A 73 12.68 7.73 1.69
CA SER A 73 13.50 7.16 2.75
C SER A 73 12.71 6.00 3.34
N GLU A 74 13.20 4.78 3.12
CA GLU A 74 12.69 3.54 3.73
C GLU A 74 12.84 3.60 5.26
#